data_AF-K5VSU6-F1
#
_entry.id   AF-K5VSU6-F1
#
_cell.length_a   1.000
_cell.length_b   1.000
_cell.length_c   1.000
_cell.angle_alpha   90.00
_cell.angle_beta   90.00
_cell.angle_gamma   90.00
#
_symmetry.space_group_name_H-M   'P 1'
#
loop_
_entity.id
_entity.type
_entity.pdbx_description
1 polymer ?
#
loop_
_entity_poly.entity_id
_entity_poly.type
_entity_poly.pdbx_seq_one_letter_code
_entity_poly.pdbx_strand_id
1 'polypeptide(L)'
;MNGRVVGGKNLIVRYHEPLHQDLFRLAPTTDQSATEKNGSVWGPRMPVSRVLLRQNDISVLRFDEQQEPGSANGTKVPDERSNGKPTAQEKAEQHAVLDEARRKREEAEEAERAACAEQEMAEDTERIAQQAVADAAQAYEATRARQHEADAAVEAAERALRAAKEQQLETVREAVRRREEAEQMEAREREAARRAFDEYEREEAKRREELKREQARREEGDRRRQEAKRDAELRDSIRKMKIMREQEETDRRERERQARLQKEQEERRRLEAERLAREEAERMALAEQKRKEREQQERMTLEARRLRLYRNAAAKERTRCQQRDAVQWSIRADLIFRRLWTRQLSIRRFHTLCIEFDEIKFGDAQPLTFESVPWPMLHYPLDLTFDGIEWSAVEQFFAAAKLSLAESEYKMMVEKAHRRFHPDKWRSRGLLNTVLDEGLRKRLEDAGNIVAQAITPLWLASKSAR
;
A
#
# COMPACT_ATOMS: atom_id res chain seq x y z
N MET A 1 -68.14 4.23 22.72
CA MET A 1 -67.67 3.96 21.34
C MET A 1 -66.18 4.25 21.27
N ASN A 2 -65.39 3.24 20.88
CA ASN A 2 -64.05 3.26 20.27
C ASN A 2 -62.98 4.14 20.96
N GLY A 3 -61.96 3.63 21.66
CA GLY A 3 -61.13 2.48 21.36
C GLY A 3 -59.93 2.87 20.49
N ARG A 4 -58.85 3.39 21.07
CA ARG A 4 -57.48 3.32 20.51
C ARG A 4 -56.44 3.44 21.61
N VAL A 5 -56.01 2.28 22.10
CA VAL A 5 -54.79 2.12 22.89
C VAL A 5 -53.66 1.94 21.89
N VAL A 6 -52.77 2.91 21.78
CA VAL A 6 -51.48 2.76 21.08
C VAL A 6 -50.43 2.56 22.15
N GLY A 7 -49.87 1.35 22.21
CA GLY A 7 -48.84 0.98 23.17
C GLY A 7 -47.54 1.75 22.93
N GLY A 8 -47.33 2.80 23.69
CA GLY A 8 -46.04 3.45 23.85
C GLY A 8 -45.16 2.64 24.80
N LYS A 9 -44.21 1.87 24.26
CA LYS A 9 -43.08 1.35 25.03
C LYS A 9 -42.18 2.53 25.37
N ASN A 10 -42.13 2.92 26.63
CA ASN A 10 -41.13 3.86 27.14
C ASN A 10 -39.74 3.21 27.03
N LEU A 11 -39.01 3.52 25.97
CA LEU A 11 -37.57 3.27 25.88
C LEU A 11 -36.86 4.28 26.79
N ILE A 12 -36.48 3.82 27.98
CA ILE A 12 -35.54 4.53 28.84
C ILE A 12 -34.15 4.30 28.23
N VAL A 13 -33.69 5.24 27.41
CA VAL A 13 -32.29 5.30 26.98
C VAL A 13 -31.48 5.85 28.15
N ARG A 14 -30.91 4.96 28.96
CA ARG A 14 -29.86 5.33 29.92
C ARG A 14 -28.58 5.56 29.14
N TYR A 15 -28.19 6.83 28.96
CA TYR A 15 -26.82 7.17 28.59
C TYR A 15 -25.92 6.80 29.76
N HIS A 16 -25.08 5.79 29.57
CA HIS A 16 -23.93 5.58 30.43
C HIS A 16 -22.85 6.59 29.99
N GLU A 17 -22.61 7.59 30.83
CA GLU A 17 -21.39 8.39 30.81
C GLU A 17 -20.18 7.45 30.87
N PRO A 18 -19.20 7.58 29.96
CA PRO A 18 -17.92 6.92 30.15
C PRO A 18 -17.21 7.60 31.33
N LEU A 19 -17.01 6.82 32.40
CA LEU A 19 -16.11 7.15 33.50
C LEU A 19 -14.76 7.58 32.92
N HIS A 20 -14.43 8.86 33.10
CA HIS A 20 -13.08 9.36 33.07
C HIS A 20 -12.23 8.53 34.05
N GLN A 21 -11.41 7.62 33.53
CA GLN A 21 -10.30 7.07 34.29
C GLN A 21 -9.14 8.05 34.18
N ASP A 22 -9.02 8.81 35.25
CA ASP A 22 -7.84 9.56 35.62
C ASP A 22 -6.63 8.63 35.86
N LEU A 23 -5.46 9.19 35.52
CA LEU A 23 -4.17 8.98 36.20
C LEU A 23 -3.48 7.61 36.06
N PHE A 24 -2.76 7.42 34.94
CA PHE A 24 -1.46 6.75 35.01
C PHE A 24 -0.36 7.80 35.23
N ARG A 25 0.16 7.81 36.46
CA ARG A 25 1.37 8.51 36.87
C ARG A 25 2.54 8.12 35.98
N LEU A 26 3.17 9.12 35.40
CA LEU A 26 4.53 9.04 34.87
C LEU A 26 5.48 8.78 36.04
N ALA A 27 6.17 7.64 36.02
CA ALA A 27 7.35 7.42 36.86
C ALA A 27 8.54 8.18 36.24
N PRO A 28 9.43 8.75 37.07
CA PRO A 28 10.59 9.50 36.59
C PRO A 28 11.61 8.56 35.95
N THR A 29 12.05 8.91 34.75
CA THR A 29 13.21 8.30 34.10
C THR A 29 14.46 8.69 34.88
N THR A 30 15.03 7.71 35.58
CA THR A 30 16.34 7.80 36.19
C THR A 30 17.39 7.95 35.11
N ASP A 31 18.07 9.08 35.16
CA ASP A 31 19.32 9.38 34.47
C ASP A 31 20.41 8.41 35.00
N GLN A 32 20.88 7.52 34.13
CA GLN A 32 22.11 6.75 34.37
C GLN A 32 23.01 6.89 33.15
N SER A 33 23.85 7.91 33.26
CA SER A 33 25.18 7.94 32.69
C SER A 33 25.98 6.73 33.20
N ALA A 34 26.24 5.79 32.29
CA ALA A 34 27.26 4.77 32.49
C ALA A 34 28.04 4.61 31.18
N THR A 35 29.25 5.12 31.22
CA THR A 35 30.34 4.89 30.29
C THR A 35 30.68 3.40 30.24
N GLU A 36 30.38 2.73 29.14
CA GLU A 36 31.09 1.50 28.74
C GLU A 36 31.72 1.69 27.37
N LYS A 37 32.98 2.11 27.42
CA LYS A 37 33.97 1.76 26.41
C LYS A 37 34.13 0.24 26.45
N ASN A 38 33.74 -0.46 25.39
CA ASN A 38 34.58 -1.48 24.75
C ASN A 38 33.80 -2.23 23.67
N GLY A 39 34.43 -2.31 22.50
CA GLY A 39 34.48 -3.57 21.79
C GLY A 39 33.65 -3.66 20.51
N SER A 40 34.37 -4.03 19.45
CA SER A 40 33.86 -4.83 18.34
C SER A 40 33.17 -4.09 17.20
N VAL A 41 34.02 -3.43 16.42
CA VAL A 41 33.86 -3.28 14.97
C VAL A 41 33.82 -4.68 14.34
N TRP A 42 32.63 -5.26 14.18
CA TRP A 42 32.39 -6.33 13.22
C TRP A 42 31.72 -5.72 12.00
N GLY A 43 32.53 -5.11 11.15
CA GLY A 43 32.13 -4.92 9.76
C GLY A 43 31.98 -6.30 9.10
N PRO A 44 30.94 -6.55 8.30
CA PRO A 44 30.84 -7.77 7.52
C PRO A 44 31.98 -7.78 6.49
N ARG A 45 33.05 -8.52 6.80
CA ARG A 45 33.98 -9.02 5.80
C ARG A 45 33.18 -9.90 4.85
N MET A 46 32.76 -9.32 3.73
CA MET A 46 32.38 -10.07 2.54
C MET A 46 33.51 -11.07 2.26
N PRO A 47 33.25 -12.39 2.20
CA PRO A 47 34.16 -13.27 1.52
C PRO A 47 34.05 -12.90 0.05
N VAL A 48 35.00 -12.10 -0.42
CA VAL A 48 35.32 -12.08 -1.84
C VAL A 48 35.87 -13.47 -2.11
N SER A 49 34.97 -14.39 -2.48
CA SER A 49 35.33 -15.64 -3.12
C SER A 49 35.99 -15.25 -4.43
N ARG A 50 37.29 -14.97 -4.33
CA ARG A 50 38.24 -15.04 -5.41
C ARG A 50 38.13 -16.48 -5.88
N VAL A 51 37.25 -16.72 -6.85
CA VAL A 51 37.34 -17.86 -7.73
C VAL A 51 38.67 -17.64 -8.43
N LEU A 52 39.73 -18.13 -7.79
CA LEU A 52 40.92 -18.55 -8.49
C LEU A 52 40.39 -19.60 -9.46
N LEU A 53 40.13 -19.16 -10.70
CA LEU A 53 40.34 -20.00 -11.85
C LEU A 53 41.74 -20.58 -11.63
N ARG A 54 41.78 -21.78 -11.03
CA ARG A 54 42.84 -22.72 -11.32
C ARG A 54 42.76 -22.87 -12.82
N GLN A 55 43.60 -22.11 -13.51
CA GLN A 55 44.23 -22.60 -14.72
C GLN A 55 44.66 -24.01 -14.36
N ASN A 56 43.90 -24.98 -14.83
CA ASN A 56 44.45 -26.28 -15.09
C ASN A 56 45.51 -26.00 -16.14
N ASP A 57 46.72 -25.70 -15.67
CA ASP A 57 47.93 -26.09 -16.35
C ASP A 57 47.78 -27.59 -16.53
N ILE A 58 47.16 -27.97 -17.65
CA ILE A 58 47.46 -29.20 -18.35
C ILE A 58 48.91 -28.98 -18.79
N SER A 59 49.81 -29.19 -17.83
CA SER A 59 51.17 -29.58 -18.09
C SER A 59 51.02 -30.76 -19.01
N VAL A 60 51.17 -30.51 -20.30
CA VAL A 60 51.52 -31.50 -21.29
C VAL A 60 52.67 -32.25 -20.65
N LEU A 61 52.36 -33.40 -20.07
CA LEU A 61 53.34 -34.43 -19.79
C LEU A 61 53.90 -34.74 -21.17
N ARG A 62 54.93 -33.98 -21.55
CA ARG A 62 55.99 -34.48 -22.41
C ARG A 62 56.39 -35.77 -21.75
N PHE A 63 55.84 -36.85 -22.29
CA PHE A 63 56.39 -38.16 -22.13
C PHE A 63 57.82 -38.00 -22.64
N ASP A 64 58.75 -37.83 -21.72
CA ASP A 64 60.15 -38.02 -21.98
C ASP A 64 60.22 -39.40 -22.64
N GLU A 65 60.55 -39.34 -23.93
CA GLU A 65 61.00 -40.43 -24.76
C GLU A 65 62.20 -41.03 -24.03
N GLN A 66 61.89 -41.94 -23.11
CA GLN A 66 62.86 -42.74 -22.38
C GLN A 66 63.66 -43.48 -23.44
N GLN A 67 64.90 -43.03 -23.58
CA GLN A 67 66.06 -43.82 -23.93
C GLN A 67 65.74 -45.30 -24.09
N GLU A 68 65.65 -45.70 -25.36
CA GLU A 68 65.88 -47.08 -25.78
C GLU A 68 67.09 -47.64 -25.02
N PRO A 69 66.94 -48.70 -24.21
CA PRO A 69 68.10 -49.41 -23.72
C PRO A 69 68.78 -50.03 -24.94
N GLY A 70 70.01 -49.61 -25.21
CA GLY A 70 70.91 -50.26 -26.15
C GLY A 70 70.95 -51.76 -25.88
N SER A 71 70.17 -52.51 -26.66
CA SER A 71 70.18 -53.97 -26.70
C SER A 71 71.39 -54.41 -27.53
N ALA A 72 72.57 -54.27 -26.93
CA ALA A 72 73.78 -54.94 -27.38
C ALA A 72 73.74 -56.38 -26.86
N ASN A 73 73.01 -57.26 -27.55
CA ASN A 73 73.21 -58.69 -27.43
C ASN A 73 73.27 -59.32 -28.82
N GLY A 74 74.50 -59.36 -29.35
CA GLY A 74 74.85 -60.13 -30.53
C GLY A 74 74.63 -61.61 -30.27
N THR A 75 73.48 -62.12 -30.70
CA THR A 75 73.26 -63.55 -30.84
C THR A 75 73.52 -63.89 -32.30
N LYS A 76 74.71 -64.45 -32.56
CA LYS A 76 75.07 -65.10 -33.83
C LYS A 76 74.02 -66.17 -34.13
N VAL A 77 73.14 -65.91 -35.09
CA VAL A 77 72.27 -66.92 -35.69
C VAL A 77 73.12 -67.71 -36.70
N PRO A 78 73.09 -69.06 -36.68
CA PRO A 78 73.80 -69.88 -37.65
C PRO A 78 73.15 -69.75 -39.03
N ASP A 79 74.00 -69.48 -40.03
CA ASP A 79 73.69 -69.48 -41.46
C ASP A 79 73.54 -70.94 -41.94
N GLU A 80 72.37 -71.55 -41.72
CA GLU A 80 71.96 -72.77 -42.41
C GLU A 80 71.05 -72.42 -43.59
N ARG A 81 71.69 -72.12 -44.73
CA ARG A 81 71.05 -72.11 -46.05
C ARG A 81 70.64 -73.53 -46.45
N SER A 82 69.51 -73.98 -45.93
CA SER A 82 68.74 -75.05 -46.53
C SER A 82 68.04 -74.51 -47.78
N ASN A 83 68.59 -74.86 -48.94
CA ASN A 83 68.11 -74.46 -50.27
C ASN A 83 66.89 -75.33 -50.68
N GLY A 84 65.88 -75.39 -49.80
CA GLY A 84 64.60 -76.05 -50.06
C GLY A 84 63.75 -75.14 -50.92
N LYS A 85 63.42 -75.56 -52.13
CA LYS A 85 62.37 -74.88 -52.92
C LYS A 85 61.11 -74.85 -52.07
N PRO A 86 60.51 -73.67 -51.82
CA PRO A 86 59.32 -73.57 -51.01
C PRO A 86 58.26 -74.47 -51.62
N THR A 87 57.81 -75.40 -50.79
CA THR A 87 56.72 -76.31 -51.11
C THR A 87 55.49 -75.49 -51.49
N ALA A 88 54.60 -76.04 -52.31
CA ALA A 88 53.38 -75.34 -52.72
C ALA A 88 52.56 -74.83 -51.52
N GLN A 89 52.69 -75.51 -50.38
CA GLN A 89 52.08 -75.15 -49.10
C GLN A 89 52.68 -73.86 -48.51
N GLU A 90 54.01 -73.71 -48.46
CA GLU A 90 54.66 -72.49 -47.93
C GLU A 90 54.34 -71.24 -48.76
N LYS A 91 54.18 -71.40 -50.09
CA LYS A 91 53.74 -70.30 -50.95
C LYS A 91 52.29 -69.90 -50.71
N ALA A 92 51.41 -70.87 -50.44
CA ALA A 92 50.02 -70.61 -50.10
C ALA A 92 49.90 -69.92 -48.74
N GLU A 93 50.72 -70.34 -47.75
CA GLU A 93 50.79 -69.69 -46.44
C GLU A 93 51.33 -68.26 -46.54
N GLN A 94 52.38 -68.01 -47.33
CA GLN A 94 52.88 -66.65 -47.58
C GLN A 94 51.82 -65.75 -48.24
N HIS A 95 51.06 -66.28 -49.20
CA HIS A 95 49.97 -65.52 -49.84
C HIS A 95 48.84 -65.21 -48.84
N ALA A 96 48.45 -66.18 -48.00
CA ALA A 96 47.45 -65.98 -46.97
C ALA A 96 47.87 -64.91 -45.94
N VAL A 97 49.15 -64.89 -45.54
CA VAL A 97 49.71 -63.86 -44.65
C VAL A 97 49.70 -62.48 -45.32
N LEU A 98 50.02 -62.39 -46.61
CA LEU A 98 49.96 -61.12 -47.35
C LEU A 98 48.52 -60.60 -47.51
N ASP A 99 47.56 -61.50 -47.77
CA ASP A 99 46.14 -61.15 -47.87
C ASP A 99 45.59 -60.70 -46.51
N GLU A 100 45.96 -61.37 -45.42
CA GLU A 100 45.60 -60.94 -44.06
C GLU A 100 46.24 -59.59 -43.71
N ALA A 101 47.50 -59.38 -44.06
CA ALA A 101 48.18 -58.10 -43.86
C ALA A 101 47.53 -56.97 -44.66
N ARG A 102 47.07 -57.25 -45.89
CA ARG A 102 46.34 -56.30 -46.71
C ARG A 102 45.00 -55.94 -46.09
N ARG A 103 44.22 -56.94 -45.64
CA ARG A 103 42.95 -56.71 -44.93
C ARG A 103 43.14 -55.86 -43.68
N LYS A 104 44.17 -56.15 -42.87
CA LYS A 104 44.49 -55.35 -41.68
C LYS A 104 44.88 -53.91 -42.00
N ARG A 105 45.55 -53.66 -43.13
CA ARG A 105 45.85 -52.30 -43.60
C ARG A 105 44.59 -51.58 -44.06
N GLU A 106 43.73 -52.24 -44.84
CA GLU A 106 42.46 -51.68 -45.29
C GLU A 106 41.55 -51.35 -44.09
N GLU A 107 41.46 -52.24 -43.09
CA GLU A 107 40.75 -52.00 -41.82
C GLU A 107 41.36 -50.84 -41.02
N ALA A 108 42.70 -50.72 -40.98
CA ALA A 108 43.37 -49.60 -40.31
C ALA A 108 43.13 -48.26 -41.03
N GLU A 109 43.19 -48.23 -42.36
CA GLU A 109 42.90 -47.05 -43.18
C GLU A 109 41.41 -46.64 -43.10
N GLU A 110 40.49 -47.60 -42.95
CA GLU A 110 39.07 -47.31 -42.67
C GLU A 110 38.87 -46.75 -41.26
N ALA A 111 39.55 -47.32 -40.26
CA ALA A 111 39.51 -46.81 -38.88
C ALA A 111 40.11 -45.39 -38.77
N GLU A 112 41.21 -45.11 -39.47
CA GLU A 112 41.81 -43.77 -39.51
C GLU A 112 40.88 -42.75 -40.18
N ARG A 113 40.25 -43.11 -41.31
CA ARG A 113 39.24 -42.26 -41.95
C ARG A 113 38.03 -42.00 -41.06
N ALA A 114 37.56 -43.01 -40.32
CA ALA A 114 36.48 -42.85 -39.36
C ALA A 114 36.88 -41.91 -38.21
N ALA A 115 38.09 -42.07 -37.65
CA ALA A 115 38.61 -41.21 -36.59
C ALA A 115 38.77 -39.75 -37.05
N CYS A 116 39.26 -39.52 -38.28
CA CYS A 116 39.33 -38.16 -38.85
C CYS A 116 37.94 -37.55 -39.03
N ALA A 117 36.95 -38.32 -39.50
CA ALA A 117 35.59 -37.83 -39.64
C ALA A 117 34.94 -37.50 -38.28
N GLU A 118 35.18 -38.32 -37.25
CA GLU A 118 34.72 -38.02 -35.88
C GLU A 118 35.39 -36.77 -35.31
N GLN A 119 36.68 -36.57 -35.57
CA GLN A 119 37.40 -35.37 -35.16
C GLN A 119 36.84 -34.10 -35.84
N GLU A 120 36.61 -34.14 -37.16
CA GLU A 120 36.03 -33.01 -37.90
C GLU A 120 34.63 -32.65 -37.36
N MET A 121 33.78 -33.65 -37.09
CA MET A 121 32.48 -33.45 -36.47
C MET A 121 32.60 -32.84 -35.05
N ALA A 122 33.57 -33.29 -34.26
CA ALA A 122 33.82 -32.73 -32.93
C ALA A 122 34.24 -31.25 -33.01
N GLU A 123 35.17 -30.90 -33.90
CA GLU A 123 35.62 -29.53 -34.14
C GLU A 123 34.46 -28.62 -34.60
N ASP A 124 33.58 -29.12 -35.47
CA ASP A 124 32.39 -28.40 -35.90
C ASP A 124 31.41 -28.16 -34.75
N THR A 125 31.18 -29.17 -33.90
CA THR A 125 30.33 -28.98 -32.71
C THR A 125 30.93 -27.99 -31.72
N GLU A 126 32.26 -28.00 -31.54
CA GLU A 126 32.95 -27.02 -30.69
C GLU A 126 32.81 -25.61 -31.26
N ARG A 127 32.99 -25.43 -32.58
CA ARG A 127 32.82 -24.13 -33.25
C ARG A 127 31.39 -23.58 -33.08
N ILE A 128 30.38 -24.44 -33.24
CA ILE A 128 28.96 -24.05 -33.01
C ILE A 128 28.74 -23.66 -31.54
N ALA A 129 29.31 -24.41 -30.59
CA ALA A 129 29.20 -24.10 -29.18
C ALA A 129 29.89 -22.77 -28.82
N GLN A 130 31.09 -22.51 -29.35
CA GLN A 130 31.81 -21.26 -29.16
C GLN A 130 31.04 -20.06 -29.73
N GLN A 131 30.42 -20.22 -30.91
CA GLN A 131 29.57 -19.20 -31.51
C GLN A 131 28.33 -18.92 -30.64
N ALA A 132 27.66 -19.97 -30.15
CA ALA A 132 26.51 -19.81 -29.26
C ALA A 132 26.86 -19.08 -27.96
N VAL A 133 28.05 -19.33 -27.39
CA VAL A 133 28.55 -18.60 -26.22
C VAL A 133 28.82 -17.13 -26.54
N ALA A 134 29.42 -16.83 -27.71
CA ALA A 134 29.66 -15.46 -28.14
C ALA A 134 28.35 -14.68 -28.36
N ASP A 135 27.36 -15.30 -29.00
CA ASP A 135 26.03 -14.72 -29.21
C ASP A 135 25.30 -14.48 -27.88
N ALA A 136 25.40 -15.42 -26.93
CA ALA A 136 24.85 -15.26 -25.59
C ALA A 136 25.52 -14.11 -24.81
N ALA A 137 26.83 -13.95 -24.94
CA ALA A 137 27.56 -12.85 -24.31
C ALA A 137 27.14 -11.48 -24.89
N GLN A 138 26.98 -11.38 -26.21
CA GLN A 138 26.48 -10.17 -26.87
C GLN A 138 25.04 -9.84 -26.44
N ALA A 139 24.16 -10.84 -26.36
CA ALA A 139 22.79 -10.67 -25.87
C ALA A 139 22.78 -10.18 -24.42
N TYR A 140 23.62 -10.74 -23.55
CA TYR A 140 23.76 -10.30 -22.17
C TYR A 140 24.18 -8.82 -22.07
N GLU A 141 25.23 -8.41 -22.78
CA GLU A 141 25.67 -7.00 -22.78
C GLU A 141 24.60 -6.06 -23.34
N ALA A 142 23.85 -6.48 -24.37
CA ALA A 142 22.72 -5.71 -24.87
C ALA A 142 21.59 -5.55 -23.83
N THR A 143 21.26 -6.61 -23.07
CA THR A 143 20.28 -6.50 -21.97
C THR A 143 20.77 -5.62 -20.84
N ARG A 144 22.06 -5.69 -20.51
CA ARG A 144 22.69 -4.84 -19.50
C ARG A 144 22.68 -3.36 -19.90
N ALA A 145 22.94 -3.05 -21.16
CA ALA A 145 22.84 -1.69 -21.70
C ALA A 145 21.40 -1.14 -21.59
N ARG A 146 20.38 -1.94 -21.94
CA ARG A 146 18.97 -1.57 -21.77
C ARG A 146 18.60 -1.35 -20.30
N GLN A 147 19.15 -2.14 -19.38
CA GLN A 147 18.93 -1.93 -17.95
C GLN A 147 19.52 -0.60 -17.49
N HIS A 148 20.75 -0.27 -17.90
CA HIS A 148 21.35 1.03 -17.58
C HIS A 148 20.57 2.22 -18.18
N GLU A 149 20.03 2.07 -19.39
CA GLU A 149 19.15 3.08 -20.00
C GLU A 149 17.85 3.26 -19.20
N ALA A 150 17.23 2.16 -18.77
CA ALA A 150 16.03 2.18 -17.93
C ALA A 150 16.31 2.84 -16.58
N ASP A 151 17.42 2.52 -15.92
CA ASP A 151 17.83 3.13 -14.66
C ASP A 151 18.06 4.64 -14.82
N ALA A 152 18.72 5.06 -15.92
CA ALA A 152 18.91 6.47 -16.24
C ALA A 152 17.58 7.20 -16.50
N ALA A 153 16.61 6.54 -17.13
CA ALA A 153 15.27 7.08 -17.34
C ALA A 153 14.49 7.25 -16.03
N VAL A 154 14.62 6.30 -15.09
CA VAL A 154 14.01 6.41 -13.74
C VAL A 154 14.61 7.59 -12.99
N GLU A 155 15.93 7.74 -12.97
CA GLU A 155 16.61 8.90 -12.34
C GLU A 155 16.21 10.24 -12.97
N ALA A 156 16.01 10.28 -14.30
CA ALA A 156 15.49 11.47 -14.99
C ALA A 156 14.05 11.78 -14.57
N ALA A 157 13.18 10.76 -14.46
CA ALA A 157 11.80 10.92 -14.02
C ALA A 157 11.71 11.37 -12.56
N GLU A 158 12.56 10.85 -11.68
CA GLU A 158 12.64 11.30 -10.28
C GLU A 158 13.05 12.78 -10.18
N ARG A 159 14.04 13.22 -10.95
CA ARG A 159 14.44 14.63 -11.00
C ARG A 159 13.30 15.52 -11.49
N ALA A 160 12.59 15.11 -12.54
CA ALA A 160 11.43 15.84 -13.05
C ALA A 160 10.31 15.93 -12.00
N LEU A 161 10.04 14.85 -11.26
CA LEU A 161 9.05 14.83 -10.18
C LEU A 161 9.43 15.75 -9.02
N ARG A 162 10.72 15.80 -8.64
CA ARG A 162 11.21 16.71 -7.59
C ARG A 162 11.05 18.17 -8.04
N ALA A 163 11.45 18.51 -9.26
CA ALA A 163 11.27 19.85 -9.82
C ALA A 163 9.80 20.27 -9.88
N ALA A 164 8.89 19.37 -10.28
CA ALA A 164 7.45 19.64 -10.30
C ALA A 164 6.88 19.88 -8.89
N LYS A 165 7.34 19.12 -7.89
CA LYS A 165 6.95 19.34 -6.48
C LYS A 165 7.46 20.68 -5.94
N GLU A 166 8.68 21.08 -6.30
CA GLU A 166 9.23 22.39 -5.94
C GLU A 166 8.41 23.53 -6.56
N GLN A 167 8.06 23.42 -7.84
CA GLN A 167 7.16 24.39 -8.49
C GLN A 167 5.79 24.45 -7.82
N GLN A 168 5.20 23.31 -7.46
CA GLN A 168 3.94 23.29 -6.71
C GLN A 168 4.07 23.99 -5.35
N LEU A 169 5.14 23.73 -4.62
CA LEU A 169 5.40 24.40 -3.34
C LEU A 169 5.57 25.93 -3.51
N GLU A 170 6.26 26.36 -4.57
CA GLU A 170 6.41 27.78 -4.90
C GLU A 170 5.04 28.44 -5.17
N THR A 171 4.19 27.80 -5.99
CA THR A 171 2.83 28.32 -6.27
C THR A 171 1.95 28.40 -5.02
N VAL A 172 2.07 27.44 -4.10
CA VAL A 172 1.36 27.47 -2.82
C VAL A 172 1.89 28.61 -1.94
N ARG A 173 3.21 28.82 -1.89
CA ARG A 173 3.82 29.93 -1.14
C ARG A 173 3.36 31.29 -1.68
N GLU A 174 3.31 31.46 -3.00
CA GLU A 174 2.80 32.69 -3.62
C GLU A 174 1.32 32.90 -3.32
N ALA A 175 0.50 31.85 -3.35
CA ALA A 175 -0.91 31.94 -3.01
C ALA A 175 -1.13 32.34 -1.54
N VAL A 176 -0.33 31.79 -0.62
CA VAL A 176 -0.34 32.19 0.80
C VAL A 176 0.06 33.66 0.94
N ARG A 177 1.14 34.10 0.27
CA ARG A 177 1.57 35.51 0.31
C ARG A 177 0.49 36.46 -0.20
N ARG A 178 -0.16 36.13 -1.34
CA ARG A 178 -1.28 36.92 -1.88
C ARG A 178 -2.46 36.98 -0.91
N ARG A 179 -2.74 35.89 -0.21
CA ARG A 179 -3.80 35.85 0.80
C ARG A 179 -3.46 36.72 2.00
N GLU A 180 -2.22 36.66 2.51
CA GLU A 180 -1.76 37.52 3.59
C GLU A 180 -1.80 39.01 3.20
N GLU A 181 -1.38 39.35 1.98
CA GLU A 181 -1.47 40.71 1.43
C GLU A 181 -2.93 41.18 1.33
N ALA A 182 -3.85 40.32 0.87
CA ALA A 182 -5.27 40.62 0.80
C ALA A 182 -5.90 40.81 2.20
N GLU A 183 -5.55 39.95 3.17
CA GLU A 183 -6.00 40.08 4.56
C GLU A 183 -5.47 41.37 5.21
N GLN A 184 -4.22 41.77 4.90
CA GLN A 184 -3.67 43.06 5.34
C GLN A 184 -4.36 44.26 4.70
N MET A 185 -4.69 44.19 3.40
CA MET A 185 -5.44 45.23 2.71
C MET A 185 -6.85 45.36 3.29
N GLU A 186 -7.55 44.25 3.50
CA GLU A 186 -8.87 44.25 4.13
C GLU A 186 -8.82 44.80 5.57
N ALA A 187 -7.77 44.46 6.33
CA ALA A 187 -7.57 45.02 7.67
C ALA A 187 -7.39 46.55 7.64
N ARG A 188 -6.61 47.06 6.68
CA ARG A 188 -6.42 48.52 6.48
C ARG A 188 -7.72 49.21 6.07
N GLU A 189 -8.49 48.61 5.17
CA GLU A 189 -9.80 49.13 4.77
C GLU A 189 -10.79 49.14 5.93
N ARG A 190 -10.85 48.07 6.74
CA ARG A 190 -11.67 48.01 7.94
C ARG A 190 -11.27 49.08 8.96
N GLU A 191 -9.97 49.32 9.13
CA GLU A 191 -9.50 50.38 10.03
C GLU A 191 -9.84 51.78 9.49
N ALA A 192 -9.70 52.02 8.19
CA ALA A 192 -10.09 53.27 7.55
C ALA A 192 -11.61 53.51 7.68
N ALA A 193 -12.43 52.49 7.45
CA ALA A 193 -13.88 52.56 7.61
C ALA A 193 -14.28 52.86 9.07
N ARG A 194 -13.61 52.25 10.06
CA ARG A 194 -13.80 52.57 11.48
C ARG A 194 -13.49 54.03 11.78
N ARG A 195 -12.37 54.55 11.29
CA ARG A 195 -12.00 55.97 11.47
C ARG A 195 -13.03 56.92 10.85
N ALA A 196 -13.50 56.60 9.63
CA ALA A 196 -14.54 57.40 8.96
C ALA A 196 -15.87 57.37 9.73
N PHE A 197 -16.25 56.21 10.28
CA PHE A 197 -17.43 56.08 11.11
C PHE A 197 -17.32 56.89 12.41
N ASP A 198 -16.18 56.81 13.11
CA ASP A 198 -15.92 57.59 14.32
C ASP A 198 -15.96 59.11 14.05
N GLU A 199 -15.48 59.54 12.88
CA GLU A 199 -15.55 60.94 12.45
C GLU A 199 -16.99 61.38 12.16
N TYR A 200 -17.76 60.53 11.46
CA TYR A 200 -19.19 60.76 11.24
C TYR A 200 -19.98 60.85 12.56
N GLU A 201 -19.72 59.97 13.53
CA GLU A 201 -20.36 60.03 14.85
C GLU A 201 -20.02 61.33 15.59
N ARG A 202 -18.76 61.80 15.49
CA ARG A 202 -18.36 63.10 16.07
C ARG A 202 -19.08 64.27 15.41
N GLU A 203 -19.26 64.24 14.09
CA GLU A 203 -20.01 65.27 13.36
C GLU A 203 -21.51 65.23 13.69
N GLU A 204 -22.11 64.04 13.74
CA GLU A 204 -23.50 63.84 14.17
C GLU A 204 -23.71 64.32 15.61
N ALA A 205 -22.78 64.03 16.52
CA ALA A 205 -22.83 64.52 17.90
C ALA A 205 -22.79 66.07 17.95
N LYS A 206 -21.91 66.70 17.15
CA LYS A 206 -21.88 68.16 17.02
C LYS A 206 -23.18 68.72 16.45
N ARG A 207 -23.74 68.11 15.39
CA ARG A 207 -25.03 68.50 14.82
C ARG A 207 -26.17 68.34 15.80
N ARG A 208 -26.20 67.24 16.57
CA ARG A 208 -27.19 67.01 17.64
C ARG A 208 -27.06 68.05 18.75
N GLU A 209 -25.84 68.42 19.13
CA GLU A 209 -25.61 69.45 20.13
C GLU A 209 -26.01 70.84 19.61
N GLU A 210 -25.72 71.14 18.33
CA GLU A 210 -26.12 72.38 17.67
C GLU A 210 -27.65 72.47 17.53
N LEU A 211 -28.31 71.38 17.12
CA LEU A 211 -29.76 71.24 17.11
C LEU A 211 -30.35 71.41 18.52
N LYS A 212 -29.73 70.85 19.56
CA LYS A 212 -30.14 71.07 20.95
C LYS A 212 -29.98 72.53 21.37
N ARG A 213 -28.90 73.21 20.95
CA ARG A 213 -28.70 74.64 21.20
C ARG A 213 -29.71 75.50 20.43
N GLU A 214 -30.04 75.12 19.19
CA GLU A 214 -31.05 75.80 18.38
C GLU A 214 -32.46 75.56 18.93
N GLN A 215 -32.77 74.33 19.34
CA GLN A 215 -34.01 73.98 20.04
C GLN A 215 -34.11 74.72 21.38
N ALA A 216 -33.05 74.81 22.18
CA ALA A 216 -33.05 75.61 23.40
C ALA A 216 -33.29 77.10 23.10
N ARG A 217 -32.70 77.65 22.02
CA ARG A 217 -32.97 79.03 21.57
C ARG A 217 -34.42 79.21 21.08
N ARG A 218 -34.98 78.20 20.41
CA ARG A 218 -36.38 78.20 19.96
C ARG A 218 -37.34 78.03 21.13
N GLU A 219 -37.05 77.18 22.11
CA GLU A 219 -37.82 77.00 23.34
C GLU A 219 -37.73 78.22 24.26
N GLU A 220 -36.61 78.94 24.27
CA GLU A 220 -36.47 80.24 24.93
C GLU A 220 -37.28 81.33 24.19
N GLY A 221 -37.28 81.29 22.85
CA GLY A 221 -38.14 82.10 22.00
C GLY A 221 -39.63 81.76 22.12
N ASP A 222 -39.96 80.49 22.29
CA ASP A 222 -41.31 79.97 22.46
C ASP A 222 -41.79 80.14 23.90
N ARG A 223 -40.93 80.16 24.92
CA ARG A 223 -41.26 80.66 26.27
C ARG A 223 -41.62 82.14 26.22
N ARG A 224 -40.86 82.96 25.48
CA ARG A 224 -41.19 84.39 25.23
C ARG A 224 -42.47 84.57 24.40
N ARG A 225 -42.79 83.63 23.49
CA ARG A 225 -44.05 83.65 22.70
C ARG A 225 -45.23 83.01 23.45
N GLN A 226 -45.01 82.07 24.37
CA GLN A 226 -46.03 81.47 25.22
C GLN A 226 -46.46 82.46 26.33
N GLU A 227 -45.56 83.33 26.79
CA GLU A 227 -45.93 84.51 27.59
C GLU A 227 -46.80 85.50 26.77
N ALA A 228 -46.54 85.67 25.47
CA ALA A 228 -47.36 86.51 24.58
C ALA A 228 -48.66 85.84 24.07
N LYS A 229 -48.75 84.51 24.04
CA LYS A 229 -49.94 83.75 23.61
C LYS A 229 -51.00 83.56 24.70
N ARG A 230 -50.61 83.65 25.98
CA ARG A 230 -51.58 83.70 27.10
C ARG A 230 -52.51 84.93 27.01
N ASP A 231 -52.09 86.01 26.35
CA ASP A 231 -52.93 87.20 26.11
C ASP A 231 -53.77 87.15 24.82
N ALA A 232 -53.48 86.22 23.91
CA ALA A 232 -54.20 86.06 22.63
C ALA A 232 -55.30 84.97 22.69
N GLU A 233 -55.12 83.94 23.53
CA GLU A 233 -56.05 82.80 23.63
C GLU A 233 -57.42 83.16 24.24
N LEU A 234 -57.56 84.32 24.89
CA LEU A 234 -58.87 84.86 25.32
C LEU A 234 -59.68 85.50 24.17
N ARG A 235 -59.09 85.74 22.99
CA ARG A 235 -59.77 86.43 21.87
C ARG A 235 -60.23 85.51 20.74
N ASP A 236 -59.68 84.31 20.61
CA ASP A 236 -60.00 83.38 19.51
C ASP A 236 -61.08 82.32 19.84
N SER A 237 -61.61 82.31 21.06
CA SER A 237 -62.74 81.44 21.45
C SER A 237 -64.04 81.74 20.67
N ILE A 238 -64.15 82.93 20.06
CA ILE A 238 -65.35 83.36 19.30
C ILE A 238 -65.29 82.96 17.80
N ARG A 239 -64.13 82.55 17.24
CA ARG A 239 -64.04 82.00 15.87
C ARG A 239 -64.22 80.48 15.78
N LYS A 240 -64.27 79.80 16.93
CA LYS A 240 -64.16 78.34 17.04
C LYS A 240 -65.41 77.53 16.62
N MET A 241 -66.56 78.17 16.37
CA MET A 241 -67.79 77.47 15.96
C MET A 241 -67.99 77.38 14.44
N LYS A 242 -67.24 78.13 13.63
CA LYS A 242 -67.33 78.06 12.16
C LYS A 242 -66.32 77.09 11.53
N ILE A 243 -65.21 76.83 12.23
CA ILE A 243 -64.11 75.93 11.82
C ILE A 243 -64.47 74.44 12.05
N MET A 244 -65.36 74.13 13.00
CA MET A 244 -65.78 72.75 13.33
C MET A 244 -66.45 71.99 12.16
N ARG A 245 -66.99 72.68 11.15
CA ARG A 245 -67.59 72.04 9.94
C ARG A 245 -66.62 71.83 8.78
N GLU A 246 -65.57 72.65 8.66
CA GLU A 246 -64.45 72.38 7.74
C GLU A 246 -63.48 71.34 8.32
N GLN A 247 -63.36 71.28 9.65
CA GLN A 247 -62.57 70.28 10.38
C GLN A 247 -63.02 68.84 10.14
N GLU A 248 -64.32 68.59 9.94
CA GLU A 248 -64.84 67.23 9.74
C GLU A 248 -64.53 66.69 8.33
N GLU A 249 -64.45 67.57 7.32
CA GLU A 249 -64.06 67.19 5.94
C GLU A 249 -62.53 67.07 5.78
N THR A 250 -61.75 67.91 6.47
CA THR A 250 -60.29 67.73 6.56
C THR A 250 -59.93 66.48 7.37
N ASP A 251 -60.64 66.20 8.46
CA ASP A 251 -60.46 64.97 9.26
C ASP A 251 -60.75 63.72 8.43
N ARG A 252 -61.78 63.73 7.58
CA ARG A 252 -62.09 62.57 6.72
C ARG A 252 -60.98 62.35 5.67
N ARG A 253 -60.48 63.42 5.04
CA ARG A 253 -59.37 63.34 4.06
C ARG A 253 -58.03 63.01 4.74
N GLU A 254 -57.80 63.45 5.96
CA GLU A 254 -56.62 63.10 6.76
C GLU A 254 -56.67 61.66 7.24
N ARG A 255 -57.83 61.15 7.68
CA ARG A 255 -57.99 59.73 8.03
C ARG A 255 -57.81 58.82 6.81
N GLU A 256 -58.29 59.21 5.64
CA GLU A 256 -58.04 58.45 4.39
C GLU A 256 -56.57 58.51 3.94
N ARG A 257 -55.88 59.66 4.08
CA ARG A 257 -54.44 59.77 3.83
C ARG A 257 -53.61 58.98 4.85
N GLN A 258 -53.97 59.03 6.13
CA GLN A 258 -53.33 58.25 7.20
C GLN A 258 -53.58 56.75 7.00
N ALA A 259 -54.79 56.33 6.62
CA ALA A 259 -55.09 54.93 6.33
C ALA A 259 -54.34 54.42 5.08
N ARG A 260 -54.18 55.25 4.04
CA ARG A 260 -53.35 54.91 2.86
C ARG A 260 -51.87 54.81 3.21
N LEU A 261 -51.35 55.76 4.00
CA LEU A 261 -49.96 55.72 4.49
C LEU A 261 -49.71 54.52 5.42
N GLN A 262 -50.67 54.15 6.27
CA GLN A 262 -50.56 52.97 7.12
C GLN A 262 -50.55 51.68 6.30
N LYS A 263 -51.42 51.56 5.28
CA LYS A 263 -51.41 50.41 4.37
C LYS A 263 -50.12 50.33 3.57
N GLU A 264 -49.63 51.45 3.05
CA GLU A 264 -48.34 51.49 2.32
C GLU A 264 -47.16 51.16 3.26
N GLN A 265 -47.17 51.63 4.51
CA GLN A 265 -46.16 51.28 5.50
C GLN A 265 -46.23 49.80 5.90
N GLU A 266 -47.42 49.22 6.05
CA GLU A 266 -47.58 47.80 6.34
C GLU A 266 -47.13 46.93 5.17
N GLU A 267 -47.46 47.32 3.93
CA GLU A 267 -47.01 46.62 2.73
C GLU A 267 -45.50 46.70 2.55
N ARG A 268 -44.88 47.86 2.79
CA ARG A 268 -43.41 48.01 2.83
C ARG A 268 -42.78 47.13 3.90
N ARG A 269 -43.37 47.07 5.10
CA ARG A 269 -42.88 46.20 6.19
C ARG A 269 -43.00 44.71 5.84
N ARG A 270 -44.08 44.30 5.16
CA ARG A 270 -44.25 42.91 4.70
C ARG A 270 -43.23 42.54 3.63
N LEU A 271 -43.01 43.41 2.64
CA LEU A 271 -42.00 43.19 1.59
C LEU A 271 -40.58 43.17 2.16
N GLU A 272 -40.26 44.05 3.11
CA GLU A 272 -38.96 44.04 3.80
C GLU A 272 -38.78 42.78 4.65
N ALA A 273 -39.80 42.36 5.40
CA ALA A 273 -39.76 41.13 6.18
C ALA A 273 -39.62 39.88 5.29
N GLU A 274 -40.31 39.84 4.15
CA GLU A 274 -40.18 38.75 3.19
C GLU A 274 -38.78 38.70 2.56
N ARG A 275 -38.22 39.86 2.19
CA ARG A 275 -36.85 39.93 1.66
C ARG A 275 -35.82 39.47 2.69
N LEU A 276 -35.94 39.90 3.95
CA LEU A 276 -35.07 39.46 5.03
C LEU A 276 -35.22 37.95 5.30
N ALA A 277 -36.45 37.42 5.27
CA ALA A 277 -36.69 35.99 5.45
C ALA A 277 -36.07 35.14 4.32
N ARG A 278 -36.12 35.62 3.06
CA ARG A 278 -35.46 34.95 1.93
C ARG A 278 -33.94 34.99 2.05
N GLU A 279 -33.36 36.15 2.37
CA GLU A 279 -31.92 36.30 2.56
C GLU A 279 -31.41 35.42 3.72
N GLU A 280 -32.16 35.35 4.83
CA GLU A 280 -31.82 34.47 5.95
C GLU A 280 -31.95 32.99 5.57
N ALA A 281 -32.99 32.59 4.85
CA ALA A 281 -33.15 31.23 4.36
C ALA A 281 -32.02 30.82 3.40
N GLU A 282 -31.62 31.69 2.48
CA GLU A 282 -30.48 31.47 1.57
C GLU A 282 -29.17 31.36 2.35
N ARG A 283 -28.94 32.24 3.33
CA ARG A 283 -27.77 32.18 4.21
C ARG A 283 -27.72 30.86 5.00
N MET A 284 -28.85 30.39 5.50
CA MET A 284 -28.95 29.12 6.22
C MET A 284 -28.71 27.92 5.30
N ALA A 285 -29.24 27.93 4.07
CA ALA A 285 -29.03 26.87 3.09
C ALA A 285 -27.55 26.77 2.67
N LEU A 286 -26.89 27.91 2.40
CA LEU A 286 -25.46 27.95 2.09
C LEU A 286 -24.60 27.47 3.27
N ALA A 287 -24.95 27.86 4.50
CA ALA A 287 -24.25 27.39 5.70
C ALA A 287 -24.41 25.88 5.90
N GLU A 288 -25.60 25.33 5.66
CA GLU A 288 -25.86 23.88 5.75
C GLU A 288 -25.09 23.11 4.66
N GLN A 289 -25.09 23.60 3.42
CA GLN A 289 -24.33 22.98 2.33
C GLN A 289 -22.83 22.95 2.67
N LYS A 290 -22.27 24.08 3.13
CA LYS A 290 -20.87 24.16 3.55
C LYS A 290 -20.56 23.23 4.73
N ARG A 291 -21.50 23.02 5.65
CA ARG A 291 -21.36 22.04 6.74
C ARG A 291 -21.31 20.61 6.19
N LYS A 292 -22.22 20.25 5.28
CA LYS A 292 -22.23 18.92 4.64
C LYS A 292 -20.96 18.66 3.83
N GLU A 293 -20.47 19.64 3.09
CA GLU A 293 -19.20 19.54 2.33
C GLU A 293 -18.00 19.33 3.26
N ARG A 294 -17.92 20.06 4.38
CA ARG A 294 -16.88 19.86 5.41
C ARG A 294 -16.96 18.47 6.03
N GLU A 295 -18.15 18.02 6.42
CA GLU A 295 -18.36 16.67 6.98
C GLU A 295 -17.96 15.58 5.97
N GLN A 296 -18.29 15.73 4.68
CA GLN A 296 -17.88 14.80 3.63
C GLN A 296 -16.36 14.82 3.42
N GLN A 297 -15.74 15.99 3.41
CA GLN A 297 -14.29 16.12 3.28
C GLN A 297 -13.56 15.51 4.48
N GLU A 298 -14.04 15.76 5.70
CA GLU A 298 -13.53 15.14 6.92
C GLU A 298 -13.66 13.61 6.87
N ARG A 299 -14.82 13.07 6.44
CA ARG A 299 -14.99 11.62 6.22
C ARG A 299 -14.00 11.06 5.22
N MET A 300 -13.84 11.70 4.06
CA MET A 300 -12.89 11.27 3.03
C MET A 300 -11.44 11.31 3.53
N THR A 301 -11.05 12.35 4.27
CA THR A 301 -9.69 12.46 4.82
C THR A 301 -9.42 11.41 5.90
N LEU A 302 -10.41 11.10 6.75
CA LEU A 302 -10.32 10.04 7.75
C LEU A 302 -10.23 8.65 7.10
N GLU A 303 -11.04 8.38 6.08
CA GLU A 303 -10.99 7.12 5.33
C GLU A 303 -9.66 6.96 4.58
N ALA A 304 -9.17 8.03 3.92
CA ALA A 304 -7.87 8.02 3.26
C ALA A 304 -6.73 7.77 4.26
N ARG A 305 -6.80 8.38 5.45
CA ARG A 305 -5.84 8.15 6.54
C ARG A 305 -5.90 6.69 7.01
N ARG A 306 -7.10 6.14 7.23
CA ARG A 306 -7.30 4.74 7.63
C ARG A 306 -6.74 3.78 6.59
N LEU A 307 -7.01 4.02 5.30
CA LEU A 307 -6.49 3.21 4.20
C LEU A 307 -4.96 3.27 4.11
N ARG A 308 -4.36 4.45 4.30
CA ARG A 308 -2.89 4.60 4.33
C ARG A 308 -2.27 3.82 5.49
N LEU A 309 -2.85 3.91 6.69
CA LEU A 309 -2.39 3.16 7.85
C LEU A 309 -2.49 1.65 7.61
N TYR A 310 -3.62 1.19 7.08
CA TYR A 310 -3.82 -0.21 6.70
C TYR A 310 -2.77 -0.70 5.69
N ARG A 311 -2.54 0.05 4.60
CA ARG A 311 -1.53 -0.33 3.58
C ARG A 311 -0.14 -0.45 4.17
N ASN A 312 0.24 0.50 5.04
CA ASN A 312 1.53 0.46 5.72
C ASN A 312 1.64 -0.74 6.67
N ALA A 313 0.58 -1.04 7.43
CA ALA A 313 0.53 -2.18 8.35
C ALA A 313 0.58 -3.52 7.58
N ALA A 314 -0.17 -3.65 6.49
CA ALA A 314 -0.15 -4.82 5.63
C ALA A 314 1.22 -5.04 4.98
N ALA A 315 1.87 -3.98 4.50
CA ALA A 315 3.22 -4.06 3.93
C ALA A 315 4.25 -4.50 4.98
N LYS A 316 4.16 -3.97 6.21
CA LYS A 316 5.00 -4.41 7.33
C LYS A 316 4.79 -5.88 7.66
N GLU A 317 3.54 -6.33 7.71
CA GLU A 317 3.24 -7.73 7.99
C GLU A 317 3.75 -8.67 6.89
N ARG A 318 3.57 -8.31 5.61
CA ARG A 318 4.16 -9.07 4.50
C ARG A 318 5.68 -9.15 4.61
N THR A 319 6.33 -8.03 4.91
CA THR A 319 7.79 -7.98 5.10
C THR A 319 8.22 -8.89 6.25
N ARG A 320 7.47 -8.88 7.37
CA ARG A 320 7.72 -9.75 8.52
C ARG A 320 7.61 -11.23 8.15
N CYS A 321 6.56 -11.62 7.41
CA CYS A 321 6.38 -12.99 6.94
C CYS A 321 7.51 -13.41 5.96
N GLN A 322 7.92 -12.52 5.06
CA GLN A 322 9.04 -12.77 4.14
C GLN A 322 10.36 -12.93 4.88
N GLN A 323 10.65 -12.06 5.86
CA GLN A 323 11.85 -12.14 6.69
C GLN A 323 11.88 -13.44 7.51
N ARG A 324 10.75 -13.78 8.15
CA ARG A 324 10.59 -15.06 8.84
C ARG A 324 10.92 -16.22 7.90
N ASP A 325 10.32 -16.23 6.71
CA ASP A 325 10.47 -17.33 5.77
C ASP A 325 11.91 -17.42 5.23
N ALA A 326 12.54 -16.27 4.96
CA ALA A 326 13.94 -16.19 4.53
C ALA A 326 14.93 -16.67 5.61
N VAL A 327 14.69 -16.31 6.89
CA VAL A 327 15.57 -16.67 8.01
C VAL A 327 15.40 -18.13 8.43
N GLN A 328 14.15 -18.60 8.59
CA GLN A 328 13.89 -19.94 9.11
C GLN A 328 14.10 -21.05 8.09
N TRP A 329 13.85 -20.78 6.81
CA TRP A 329 13.83 -21.80 5.76
C TRP A 329 14.86 -21.56 4.66
N SER A 330 15.71 -20.53 4.81
CA SER A 330 16.66 -20.10 3.76
C SER A 330 15.97 -19.88 2.41
N ILE A 331 14.70 -19.44 2.42
CA ILE A 331 13.92 -19.12 1.23
C ILE A 331 14.52 -17.84 0.64
N ARG A 332 15.48 -18.02 -0.26
CA ARG A 332 15.97 -16.99 -1.19
C ARG A 332 15.37 -17.24 -2.56
N ALA A 333 15.32 -16.20 -3.39
CA ALA A 333 14.82 -16.29 -4.76
C ALA A 333 15.69 -17.17 -5.69
N ASP A 334 16.73 -17.82 -5.16
CA ASP A 334 17.62 -18.67 -5.95
C ASP A 334 16.92 -19.97 -6.34
N LEU A 335 16.95 -20.30 -7.63
CA LEU A 335 16.35 -21.51 -8.22
C LEU A 335 16.81 -22.82 -7.55
N ILE A 336 17.98 -22.81 -6.90
CA ILE A 336 18.54 -23.95 -6.17
C ILE A 336 17.64 -24.32 -4.99
N PHE A 337 17.20 -23.35 -4.18
CA PHE A 337 16.40 -23.63 -2.99
C PHE A 337 15.00 -24.12 -3.34
N ARG A 338 14.46 -23.70 -4.49
CA ARG A 338 13.20 -24.24 -5.01
C ARG A 338 13.28 -25.76 -5.23
N ARG A 339 14.43 -26.26 -5.71
CA ARG A 339 14.67 -27.71 -5.88
C ARG A 339 14.89 -28.46 -4.56
N LEU A 340 15.35 -27.76 -3.53
CA LEU A 340 15.55 -28.32 -2.19
C LEU A 340 14.27 -28.32 -1.33
N TRP A 341 13.15 -27.80 -1.85
CA TRP A 341 11.89 -27.79 -1.14
C TRP A 341 11.27 -29.19 -1.08
N THR A 342 11.45 -29.88 0.04
CA THR A 342 10.94 -31.24 0.26
C THR A 342 9.58 -31.25 0.97
N ARG A 343 8.87 -32.37 0.86
CA ARG A 343 7.60 -32.59 1.57
C ARG A 343 7.76 -32.40 3.08
N GLN A 344 8.84 -32.90 3.67
CA GLN A 344 9.15 -32.76 5.09
C GLN A 344 9.34 -31.30 5.50
N LEU A 345 10.03 -30.49 4.68
CA LEU A 345 10.17 -29.05 4.94
C LEU A 345 8.83 -28.33 4.90
N SER A 346 7.96 -28.67 3.94
CA SER A 346 6.63 -28.07 3.86
C SER A 346 5.77 -28.40 5.09
N ILE A 347 5.82 -29.64 5.59
CA ILE A 347 5.09 -30.09 6.79
C ILE A 347 5.63 -29.37 8.03
N ARG A 348 6.97 -29.26 8.16
CA ARG A 348 7.61 -28.54 9.27
C ARG A 348 7.25 -27.05 9.25
N ARG A 349 7.27 -26.41 8.08
CA ARG A 349 6.83 -25.02 7.90
C ARG A 349 5.39 -24.85 8.34
N PHE A 350 4.48 -25.66 7.82
CA PHE A 350 3.06 -25.60 8.20
C PHE A 350 2.87 -25.68 9.72
N HIS A 351 3.56 -26.59 10.39
CA HIS A 351 3.49 -26.72 11.85
C HIS A 351 3.98 -25.45 12.57
N THR A 352 5.13 -24.90 12.19
CA THR A 352 5.66 -23.66 12.77
C THR A 352 4.71 -22.49 12.56
N LEU A 353 4.17 -22.33 11.34
CA LEU A 353 3.23 -21.25 11.02
C LEU A 353 1.90 -21.40 11.76
N CYS A 354 1.46 -22.64 12.01
CA CYS A 354 0.24 -22.90 12.77
C CYS A 354 0.34 -22.45 14.24
N ILE A 355 1.53 -22.52 14.84
CA ILE A 355 1.76 -22.04 16.21
C ILE A 355 1.72 -20.52 16.20
N GLU A 356 2.51 -19.90 15.34
CA GLU A 356 2.60 -18.46 15.20
C GLU A 356 1.24 -17.81 14.90
N PHE A 357 0.46 -18.39 13.99
CA PHE A 357 -0.87 -17.90 13.62
C PHE A 357 -1.88 -17.93 14.78
N ASP A 358 -1.74 -18.87 15.70
CA ASP A 358 -2.58 -18.93 16.90
C ASP A 358 -2.17 -17.92 17.96
N GLU A 359 -0.87 -17.60 18.03
CA GLU A 359 -0.30 -16.63 18.97
C GLU A 359 -0.54 -15.18 18.54
N ILE A 360 -0.55 -14.90 17.23
CA ILE A 360 -0.75 -13.54 16.71
C ILE A 360 -2.16 -13.02 16.99
N LYS A 361 -2.23 -11.79 17.52
CA LYS A 361 -3.45 -11.01 17.67
C LYS A 361 -3.59 -10.05 16.49
N PHE A 362 -4.25 -10.49 15.42
CA PHE A 362 -4.51 -9.66 14.26
C PHE A 362 -5.37 -8.43 14.60
N GLY A 363 -5.04 -7.28 14.03
CA GLY A 363 -5.72 -6.01 14.27
C GLY A 363 -5.28 -4.93 13.27
N ASP A 364 -5.65 -3.67 13.49
CA ASP A 364 -5.34 -2.58 12.54
C ASP A 364 -3.84 -2.36 12.33
N ALA A 365 -3.02 -2.64 13.35
CA ALA A 365 -1.55 -2.51 13.29
C ALA A 365 -0.86 -3.73 12.65
N GLN A 366 -1.53 -4.88 12.63
CA GLN A 366 -1.03 -6.14 12.08
C GLN A 366 -2.21 -6.87 11.41
N PRO A 367 -2.64 -6.41 10.23
CA PRO A 367 -3.78 -6.99 9.55
C PRO A 367 -3.44 -8.38 9.02
N LEU A 368 -4.46 -9.22 8.86
CA LEU A 368 -4.31 -10.52 8.22
C LEU A 368 -3.83 -10.35 6.77
N THR A 369 -2.73 -11.01 6.42
CA THR A 369 -2.19 -11.06 5.06
C THR A 369 -2.19 -12.51 4.55
N PHE A 370 -2.10 -12.71 3.23
CA PHE A 370 -2.09 -14.05 2.64
C PHE A 370 -0.94 -14.91 3.18
N GLU A 371 0.23 -14.31 3.36
CA GLU A 371 1.48 -14.93 3.78
C GLU A 371 1.51 -15.28 5.28
N SER A 372 0.61 -14.66 6.06
CA SER A 372 0.44 -14.94 7.49
C SER A 372 -0.36 -16.22 7.77
N VAL A 373 -1.19 -16.67 6.81
CA VAL A 373 -2.03 -17.87 6.98
C VAL A 373 -1.21 -19.14 6.71
N PRO A 374 -1.27 -20.16 7.59
CA PRO A 374 -0.52 -21.40 7.43
C PRO A 374 -1.18 -22.32 6.40
N TRP A 375 -1.08 -22.04 5.10
CA TRP A 375 -1.69 -22.87 4.06
C TRP A 375 -1.08 -24.29 4.02
N PRO A 376 -1.87 -25.38 4.14
CA PRO A 376 -1.37 -26.76 4.13
C PRO A 376 -1.04 -27.22 2.69
N MET A 377 0.10 -26.78 2.16
CA MET A 377 0.49 -26.96 0.76
C MET A 377 1.91 -27.49 0.64
N LEU A 378 2.17 -28.38 -0.33
CA LEU A 378 3.51 -28.86 -0.65
C LEU A 378 4.34 -27.88 -1.50
N HIS A 379 3.69 -26.87 -2.07
CA HIS A 379 4.32 -25.88 -2.93
C HIS A 379 5.32 -25.00 -2.18
N TYR A 380 6.30 -24.49 -2.93
CA TYR A 380 7.31 -23.56 -2.42
C TYR A 380 6.64 -22.23 -2.01
N PRO A 381 7.00 -21.60 -0.87
CA PRO A 381 6.23 -20.47 -0.34
C PRO A 381 6.13 -19.24 -1.23
N LEU A 382 7.14 -18.97 -2.08
CA LEU A 382 7.09 -17.85 -3.04
C LEU A 382 6.21 -18.12 -4.26
N ASP A 383 5.85 -19.39 -4.50
CA ASP A 383 4.96 -19.79 -5.60
C ASP A 383 3.49 -19.88 -5.15
N LEU A 384 3.22 -19.69 -3.85
CA LEU A 384 1.86 -19.76 -3.33
C LEU A 384 1.04 -18.58 -3.82
N THR A 385 -0.08 -18.89 -4.46
CA THR A 385 -1.10 -17.94 -4.92
C THR A 385 -2.47 -18.43 -4.47
N PHE A 386 -3.49 -17.56 -4.52
CA PHE A 386 -4.86 -17.95 -4.20
C PHE A 386 -5.37 -19.07 -5.11
N ASP A 387 -5.05 -19.00 -6.40
CA ASP A 387 -5.50 -19.97 -7.40
C ASP A 387 -4.85 -21.35 -7.19
N GLY A 388 -3.66 -21.38 -6.59
CA GLY A 388 -3.02 -22.63 -6.20
C GLY A 388 -3.67 -23.33 -5.01
N ILE A 389 -4.53 -22.66 -4.23
CA ILE A 389 -5.21 -23.26 -3.07
C ILE A 389 -6.43 -24.03 -3.55
N GLU A 390 -6.16 -25.23 -4.04
CA GLU A 390 -7.17 -26.18 -4.48
C GLU A 390 -7.34 -27.32 -3.48
N TRP A 391 -8.50 -27.97 -3.54
CA TRP A 391 -8.82 -29.14 -2.72
C TRP A 391 -7.74 -30.24 -2.83
N SER A 392 -7.35 -30.57 -4.07
CA SER A 392 -6.38 -31.63 -4.37
C SER A 392 -5.00 -31.37 -3.75
N ALA A 393 -4.56 -30.11 -3.71
CA ALA A 393 -3.28 -29.75 -3.15
C ALA A 393 -3.24 -29.87 -1.63
N VAL A 394 -4.36 -29.55 -0.96
CA VAL A 394 -4.53 -29.77 0.48
C VAL A 394 -4.52 -31.26 0.82
N GLU A 395 -5.24 -32.09 0.04
CA GLU A 395 -5.21 -33.55 0.22
C GLU A 395 -3.82 -34.15 0.02
N GLN A 396 -3.09 -33.71 -1.01
CA GLN A 396 -1.70 -34.14 -1.25
C GLN A 396 -0.78 -33.80 -0.08
N PHE A 397 -0.93 -32.60 0.51
CA PHE A 397 -0.18 -32.22 1.71
C PHE A 397 -0.45 -33.18 2.88
N PHE A 398 -1.72 -33.46 3.19
CA PHE A 398 -2.06 -34.35 4.30
C PHE A 398 -1.71 -35.82 4.01
N ALA A 399 -1.78 -36.27 2.75
CA ALA A 399 -1.27 -37.58 2.36
C ALA A 399 0.24 -37.71 2.62
N ALA A 400 1.02 -36.68 2.26
CA ALA A 400 2.44 -36.65 2.57
C ALA A 400 2.73 -36.59 4.08
N ALA A 401 1.93 -35.83 4.83
CA ALA A 401 2.02 -35.75 6.29
C ALA A 401 1.73 -37.09 6.96
N LYS A 402 0.71 -37.83 6.49
CA LYS A 402 0.36 -39.17 6.99
C LYS A 402 1.51 -40.16 6.83
N LEU A 403 2.30 -40.05 5.77
CA LEU A 403 3.47 -40.91 5.51
C LEU A 403 4.71 -40.49 6.31
N SER A 404 4.78 -39.23 6.75
CA SER A 404 5.98 -38.66 7.37
C SER A 404 5.91 -38.57 8.90
N LEU A 405 4.70 -38.61 9.47
CA LEU A 405 4.44 -38.42 10.91
C LEU A 405 3.92 -39.71 11.54
N ALA A 406 4.10 -39.84 12.85
CA ALA A 406 3.43 -40.89 13.60
C ALA A 406 1.90 -40.70 13.55
N GLU A 407 1.14 -41.80 13.64
CA GLU A 407 -0.32 -41.76 13.52
C GLU A 407 -0.98 -40.81 14.53
N SER A 408 -0.49 -40.79 15.77
CA SER A 408 -0.96 -39.90 16.84
C SER A 408 -0.68 -38.41 16.53
N GLU A 409 0.50 -38.10 15.99
CA GLU A 409 0.89 -36.74 15.60
C GLU A 409 0.10 -36.26 14.39
N TYR A 410 -0.09 -37.12 13.39
CA TYR A 410 -0.92 -36.85 12.23
C TYR A 410 -2.35 -36.54 12.63
N LYS A 411 -2.95 -37.36 13.50
CA LYS A 411 -4.29 -37.14 14.04
C LYS A 411 -4.40 -35.79 14.75
N MET A 412 -3.44 -35.47 15.62
CA MET A 412 -3.41 -34.19 16.32
C MET A 412 -3.27 -33.00 15.34
N MET A 413 -2.45 -33.13 14.30
CA MET A 413 -2.26 -32.11 13.27
C MET A 413 -3.58 -31.85 12.52
N VAL A 414 -4.26 -32.90 12.07
CA VAL A 414 -5.55 -32.81 11.36
C VAL A 414 -6.62 -32.17 12.25
N GLU A 415 -6.74 -32.58 13.51
CA GLU A 415 -7.70 -32.00 14.46
C GLU A 415 -7.44 -30.52 14.74
N LYS A 416 -6.18 -30.10 14.86
CA LYS A 416 -5.80 -28.69 15.03
C LYS A 416 -6.07 -27.89 13.75
N ALA A 417 -5.69 -28.41 12.59
CA ALA A 417 -5.91 -27.76 11.30
C ALA A 417 -7.41 -27.57 11.02
N HIS A 418 -8.24 -28.60 11.24
CA HIS A 418 -9.69 -28.53 11.07
C HIS A 418 -10.31 -27.42 11.93
N ARG A 419 -9.93 -27.33 13.21
CA ARG A 419 -10.41 -26.24 14.09
C ARG A 419 -9.92 -24.87 13.65
N ARG A 420 -8.68 -24.77 13.16
CA ARG A 420 -8.05 -23.50 12.77
C ARG A 420 -8.67 -22.92 11.51
N PHE A 421 -8.97 -23.74 10.52
CA PHE A 421 -9.58 -23.33 9.26
C PHE A 421 -11.12 -23.30 9.30
N HIS A 422 -11.73 -23.65 10.44
CA HIS A 422 -13.18 -23.61 10.57
C HIS A 422 -13.71 -22.16 10.38
N PRO A 423 -14.73 -21.92 9.53
CA PRO A 423 -15.23 -20.57 9.25
C PRO A 423 -15.68 -19.82 10.51
N ASP A 424 -16.32 -20.53 11.45
CA ASP A 424 -16.74 -19.97 12.74
C ASP A 424 -15.53 -19.51 13.60
N LYS A 425 -14.40 -20.21 13.53
CA LYS A 425 -13.18 -19.83 14.25
C LYS A 425 -12.58 -18.55 13.69
N TRP A 426 -12.62 -18.36 12.37
CA TRP A 426 -12.16 -17.13 11.72
C TRP A 426 -13.05 -15.94 12.04
N ARG A 427 -14.38 -16.14 12.02
CA ARG A 427 -15.37 -15.11 12.37
C ARG A 427 -15.26 -14.69 13.83
N SER A 428 -15.20 -15.64 14.77
CA SER A 428 -15.07 -15.35 16.21
C SER A 428 -13.76 -14.64 16.57
N ARG A 429 -12.67 -14.91 15.84
CA ARG A 429 -11.40 -14.18 15.97
C ARG A 429 -11.38 -12.83 15.24
N GLY A 430 -12.42 -12.51 14.45
CA GLY A 430 -12.49 -11.27 13.66
C GLY A 430 -11.36 -11.14 12.62
N LEU A 431 -10.78 -12.25 12.16
CA LEU A 431 -9.57 -12.22 11.32
C LEU A 431 -9.79 -11.43 10.02
N LEU A 432 -10.91 -11.70 9.35
CA LEU A 432 -11.28 -11.06 8.09
C LEU A 432 -11.64 -9.56 8.26
N ASN A 433 -12.06 -9.14 9.45
CA ASN A 433 -12.39 -7.73 9.74
C ASN A 433 -11.15 -6.84 9.73
N THR A 434 -9.96 -7.42 9.90
CA THR A 434 -8.68 -6.68 9.83
C THR A 434 -8.25 -6.35 8.40
N VAL A 435 -8.89 -6.97 7.40
CA VAL A 435 -8.59 -6.78 5.98
C VAL A 435 -9.52 -5.71 5.41
N LEU A 436 -8.99 -4.52 5.10
CA LEU A 436 -9.79 -3.40 4.58
C LEU A 436 -10.15 -3.56 3.09
N ASP A 437 -9.35 -4.29 2.32
CA ASP A 437 -9.63 -4.61 0.92
C ASP A 437 -10.67 -5.74 0.84
N GLU A 438 -11.89 -5.40 0.40
CA GLU A 438 -13.00 -6.35 0.27
C GLU A 438 -12.72 -7.48 -0.73
N GLY A 439 -11.98 -7.21 -1.80
CA GLY A 439 -11.61 -8.22 -2.79
C GLY A 439 -10.58 -9.22 -2.24
N LEU A 440 -9.62 -8.74 -1.45
CA LEU A 440 -8.69 -9.61 -0.73
C LEU A 440 -9.39 -10.39 0.39
N ARG A 441 -10.31 -9.76 1.13
CA ARG A 441 -11.08 -10.40 2.20
C ARG A 441 -11.88 -11.58 1.66
N LYS A 442 -12.62 -11.38 0.56
CA LYS A 442 -13.40 -12.43 -0.09
C LYS A 442 -12.51 -13.60 -0.52
N ARG A 443 -11.38 -13.34 -1.19
CA ARG A 443 -10.43 -14.38 -1.61
C ARG A 443 -9.84 -15.17 -0.44
N LEU A 444 -9.55 -14.51 0.69
CA LEU A 444 -9.10 -15.19 1.90
C LEU A 444 -10.18 -16.10 2.49
N GLU A 445 -11.42 -15.63 2.54
CA GLU A 445 -12.56 -16.44 3.01
C GLU A 445 -12.79 -17.66 2.11
N ASP A 446 -12.80 -17.46 0.78
CA ASP A 446 -12.99 -18.54 -0.19
C ASP A 446 -11.88 -19.59 -0.09
N ALA A 447 -10.61 -19.18 -0.04
CA ALA A 447 -9.47 -20.09 0.14
C ALA A 447 -9.52 -20.82 1.50
N GLY A 448 -9.89 -20.11 2.57
CA GLY A 448 -10.10 -20.70 3.89
C GLY A 448 -11.20 -21.77 3.88
N ASN A 449 -12.30 -21.53 3.16
CA ASN A 449 -13.40 -22.48 3.01
C ASN A 449 -12.98 -23.72 2.23
N ILE A 450 -12.21 -23.58 1.14
CA ILE A 450 -11.68 -24.72 0.38
C ILE A 450 -10.84 -25.61 1.29
N VAL A 451 -9.90 -25.02 2.05
CA VAL A 451 -9.05 -25.75 2.99
C VAL A 451 -9.88 -26.42 4.08
N ALA A 452 -10.86 -25.72 4.66
CA ALA A 452 -11.73 -26.27 5.69
C ALA A 452 -12.48 -27.51 5.18
N GLN A 453 -13.11 -27.41 4.01
CA GLN A 453 -13.87 -28.49 3.40
C GLN A 453 -12.98 -29.69 3.05
N ALA A 454 -11.77 -29.46 2.51
CA ALA A 454 -10.80 -30.52 2.20
C ALA A 454 -10.31 -31.26 3.45
N ILE A 455 -10.20 -30.58 4.59
CA ILE A 455 -9.77 -31.20 5.86
C ILE A 455 -10.89 -32.00 6.53
N THR A 456 -12.16 -31.60 6.36
CA THR A 456 -13.31 -32.26 7.02
C THR A 456 -13.35 -33.80 6.83
N PRO A 457 -13.26 -34.38 5.63
CA PRO A 457 -13.28 -35.84 5.47
C PRO A 457 -12.07 -36.51 6.12
N LEU A 458 -10.88 -35.89 6.07
CA LEU A 458 -9.67 -36.39 6.71
C LEU A 458 -9.81 -36.45 8.23
N TRP A 459 -10.45 -35.44 8.82
CA TRP A 459 -10.74 -35.37 10.25
C TRP A 459 -11.78 -36.38 10.72
N LEU A 460 -12.82 -36.63 9.91
CA LEU A 460 -13.80 -37.69 10.19
C LEU A 460 -13.11 -39.07 10.16
N ALA A 461 -12.27 -39.33 9.15
CA ALA A 461 -11.51 -40.57 9.06
C ALA A 461 -10.56 -40.76 10.24
N SER A 462 -9.86 -39.70 10.69
CA SER A 462 -8.94 -39.79 11.85
C SER A 462 -9.67 -40.03 13.17
N LYS A 463 -10.96 -39.71 13.25
CA LYS A 463 -11.81 -40.00 14.41
C LYS A 463 -12.33 -41.43 14.43
N SER A 464 -12.65 -41.99 13.26
CA SER A 464 -13.22 -43.34 13.13
C SER A 464 -12.19 -44.46 13.26
N ALA A 465 -10.89 -44.18 13.05
CA ALA A 465 -9.80 -45.13 13.27
C ALA A 465 -9.49 -45.39 14.77
N ARG A 466 -10.53 -45.58 15.59
CA ARG A 466 -10.39 -45.87 17.02
C ARG A 466 -10.42 -47.36 17.31
#